data_AF-A0A7K1WTZ3-F1
#
_entry.id   AF-A0A7K1WTZ3-F1
#
_cell.length_a   1.000
_cell.length_b   1.000
_cell.length_c   1.000
_cell.angle_alpha   90.00
_cell.angle_beta   90.00
_cell.angle_gamma   90.00
#
_symmetry.space_group_name_H-M   'P 1'
#
loop_
_entity.id
_entity.type
_entity.pdbx_description
1 polymer ?
#
loop_
_entity_poly.entity_id
_entity_poly.type
_entity_poly.pdbx_seq_one_letter_code
_entity_poly.pdbx_strand_id
1 'polypeptide(L)' 'MENEEEKMRGKITPEKAMQMLNSEGMNITIEEATEILLFLRKLAHAVVSKFLES' A
#
# COMPACT_ATOMS: atom_id res chain seq x y z
N MET A 1 14.24 -9.78 17.18
CA MET A 1 12.99 -9.24 16.61
C MET A 1 13.44 -8.19 15.61
N GLU A 2 13.45 -8.52 14.30
CA GLU A 2 13.72 -7.50 13.27
C GLU A 2 12.69 -6.38 13.46
N ASN A 3 13.19 -5.16 13.64
CA ASN A 3 12.41 -4.00 14.05
C ASN A 3 11.27 -3.78 13.04
N GLU A 4 10.02 -3.77 13.50
CA GLU A 4 8.88 -3.46 12.63
C GLU A 4 9.03 -2.09 11.95
N GLU A 5 9.77 -1.18 12.58
CA GLU A 5 10.19 0.11 12.03
C GLU A 5 11.02 -0.02 10.73
N GLU A 6 11.92 -1.01 10.67
CA GLU A 6 12.76 -1.26 9.49
C GLU A 6 11.92 -1.84 8.35
N LYS A 7 10.91 -2.66 8.69
CA LYS A 7 9.94 -3.23 7.75
C LYS A 7 9.00 -2.17 7.16
N MET A 8 8.82 -1.03 7.83
CA MET A 8 7.96 0.09 7.41
C MET A 8 8.72 1.16 6.59
N ARG A 9 10.05 1.17 6.65
CA ARG A 9 10.88 2.18 5.99
C ARG A 9 10.69 2.13 4.47
N GLY A 10 10.20 3.23 3.90
CA GLY A 10 9.95 3.37 2.45
C GLY A 10 8.61 2.79 1.97
N LYS A 11 7.78 2.22 2.85
CA LYS A 11 6.43 1.77 2.49
C LYS A 11 5.42 2.91 2.62
N ILE A 12 4.46 2.93 1.71
CA ILE A 12 3.27 3.78 1.85
C ILE A 12 2.41 3.22 2.98
N THR A 13 2.08 4.07 3.96
CA THR A 13 1.13 3.78 5.04
C THR A 13 -0.30 4.15 4.62
N PRO A 14 -1.35 3.66 5.32
CA PRO A 14 -2.72 4.07 5.05
C PRO A 14 -2.94 5.59 5.07
N GLU A 15 -2.33 6.31 6.02
CA GLU A 15 -2.45 7.77 6.16
C GLU A 15 -1.84 8.48 4.96
N LYS A 16 -0.68 7.98 4.50
CA LYS A 16 -0.02 8.53 3.32
C LYS A 16 -0.83 8.25 2.05
N ALA A 17 -1.41 7.05 1.92
CA ALA A 17 -2.29 6.70 0.81
C ALA A 17 -3.54 7.59 0.80
N MET A 18 -4.19 7.80 1.95
CA MET A 18 -5.33 8.69 2.09
C MET A 18 -4.98 10.12 1.66
N GLN A 19 -3.85 10.67 2.14
CA GLN A 19 -3.39 12.00 1.74
C GLN A 19 -3.17 12.11 0.23
N MET A 20 -2.52 11.13 -0.40
CA MET A 20 -2.26 11.13 -1.85
C MET A 20 -3.56 11.03 -2.66
N LEU A 21 -4.48 10.14 -2.28
CA LEU A 21 -5.72 9.94 -3.01
C LEU A 21 -6.66 11.15 -2.84
N ASN A 22 -6.67 11.77 -1.66
CA ASN A 22 -7.45 12.99 -1.42
C ASN A 22 -6.85 14.21 -2.11
N SER A 23 -5.52 14.31 -2.26
CA SER A 23 -4.92 15.39 -3.06
C SER A 23 -5.28 15.30 -4.55
N GLU A 24 -5.62 14.10 -5.03
CA GLU A 24 -6.13 13.85 -6.38
C GLU A 24 -7.68 13.94 -6.47
N GLY A 25 -8.36 14.37 -5.40
CA GLY A 25 -9.81 14.63 -5.40
C GLY A 25 -10.69 13.42 -5.10
N MET A 26 -10.13 12.31 -4.59
CA MET A 26 -10.90 11.08 -4.35
C MET A 26 -11.75 11.10 -3.07
N ASN A 27 -11.48 12.04 -2.14
CA ASN A 27 -12.18 12.26 -0.86
C ASN A 27 -12.62 10.96 -0.12
N ILE A 28 -11.63 10.15 0.25
CA ILE A 28 -11.77 8.87 0.92
C ILE A 28 -11.37 8.93 2.40
N THR A 29 -11.88 7.97 3.18
CA THR A 29 -11.51 7.77 4.60
C THR A 29 -10.23 6.96 4.77
N ILE A 30 -9.75 6.86 6.01
CA ILE A 30 -8.57 6.06 6.35
C ILE A 30 -8.83 4.56 6.19
N GLU A 31 -10.05 4.10 6.45
CA GLU A 31 -10.48 2.72 6.24
C GLU A 31 -10.45 2.37 4.75
N GLU A 32 -11.03 3.22 3.90
CA GLU A 32 -11.01 3.05 2.44
C GLU A 32 -9.57 3.06 1.89
N ALA A 33 -8.72 3.98 2.38
CA ALA A 33 -7.31 4.01 2.02
C ALA A 33 -6.56 2.74 2.44
N THR A 34 -6.91 2.16 3.59
CA THR A 34 -6.36 0.89 4.07
C THR A 34 -6.72 -0.26 3.13
N GLU A 35 -7.99 -0.35 2.73
CA GLU A 35 -8.48 -1.38 1.83
C GLU A 35 -7.85 -1.28 0.43
N ILE A 36 -7.80 -0.06 -0.13
CA ILE A 36 -7.16 0.22 -1.43
C ILE A 36 -5.68 -0.19 -1.39
N LEU A 37 -4.96 0.24 -0.35
CA LEU A 37 -3.54 -0.06 -0.20
C LEU A 37 -3.30 -1.57 -0.05
N LEU A 38 -4.16 -2.28 0.69
CA LEU A 38 -4.07 -3.73 0.83
C LEU A 38 -4.31 -4.44 -0.50
N PHE A 39 -5.30 -4.00 -1.27
CA PHE A 39 -5.58 -4.54 -2.60
C PHE A 39 -4.39 -4.36 -3.55
N LEU A 40 -3.82 -3.15 -3.62
CA LEU A 40 -2.66 -2.86 -4.47
C LEU A 40 -1.44 -3.71 -4.09
N ARG A 41 -1.21 -3.95 -2.79
CA ARG A 41 -0.12 -4.83 -2.32
C ARG A 41 -0.31 -6.27 -2.79
N LYS A 42 -1.54 -6.80 -2.74
CA LYS A 42 -1.85 -8.16 -3.24
C LYS A 42 -1.65 -8.25 -4.75
N LEU A 43 -2.07 -7.23 -5.49
CA LEU A 43 -1.88 -7.16 -6.94
C LEU A 43 -0.40 -7.11 -7.31
N ALA A 44 0.37 -6.23 -6.66
CA ALA A 44 1.81 -6.13 -6.88
C ALA A 44 2.54 -7.44 -6.58
N HIS A 45 2.20 -8.10 -5.46
CA HIS A 45 2.74 -9.41 -5.12
C HIS A 45 2.43 -10.44 -6.22
N ALA A 46 1.16 -10.57 -6.65
CA ALA A 46 0.78 -11.51 -7.69
C ALA A 46 1.51 -11.28 -9.02
N VAL A 47 1.64 -10.02 -9.43
CA VAL A 47 2.34 -9.64 -10.68
C VAL A 47 3.83 -9.97 -10.59
N VAL A 48 4.49 -9.62 -9.48
CA VAL A 48 5.93 -9.88 -9.29
C VAL A 48 6.21 -11.38 -9.16
N SER A 49 5.41 -12.12 -8.38
CA SER A 49 5.55 -13.58 -8.27
C SER A 49 5.44 -14.25 -9.64
N LYS A 50 4.44 -13.88 -10.44
CA LYS A 50 4.28 -14.42 -11.80
C LYS A 50 5.47 -14.09 -12.71
N PHE A 51 6.01 -12.88 -12.62
CA PHE A 51 7.19 -12.48 -13.39
C PHE A 51 8.43 -13.29 -13.00
N LEU A 52 8.62 -13.58 -11.71
CA LEU A 52 9.77 -14.34 -11.21
C LEU A 52 9.66 -15.86 -11.44
N GLU A 53 8.46 -16.39 -11.59
CA GLU A 53 8.21 -17.80 -11.96
C GLU A 53 8.44 -18.07 -13.46
N SER A 54 8.59 -17.02 -14.28
CA SER A 54 8.81 -17.09 -15.74
C SER A 54 10.30 -17.10 -16.08
#